data_AF-A0AAV8RHJ9-F1
#
_entry.id   AF-A0AAV8RHJ9-F1
#
_cell.length_a   1.000
_cell.length_b   1.000
_cell.length_c   1.000
_cell.angle_alpha   90.00
_cell.angle_beta   90.00
_cell.angle_gamma   90.00
#
_symmetry.space_group_name_H-M   'P 1'
#
loop_
_entity.id
_entity.type
_entity.pdbx_description
1 polymer ?
#
loop_
_entity_poly.entity_id
_entity_poly.type
_entity_poly.pdbx_seq_one_letter_code
_entity_poly.pdbx_strand_id
1 'polypeptide(L)'
;MEHRIAEGVMEELEAQSEVWNHTFRFITSMSVKCAVELGVPDAILAHGGAATLPQLAAALSLPPARLAALRRLMRMLVQAGCFAKQEDDVYALTPWSRLLVSSKHTAAAPFVVGMLQSWHSLGAWFHGRAPTPFAAAHGKGIFEMASDSRLVGQAMVKKHAESVEGCNTEWRKNFTDAGFSSYTIEGMGLRSLIEVYP
;
A
#
# COMPACT_ATOMS: atom_id res chain seq x y z
N MET A 1 -30.16 19.38 -30.43
CA MET A 1 -30.55 18.22 -29.60
C MET A 1 -29.46 17.17 -29.61
N GLU A 2 -28.99 16.76 -30.80
CA GLU A 2 -27.87 15.81 -30.98
C GLU A 2 -26.54 16.25 -30.33
N HIS A 3 -26.17 17.54 -30.41
CA HIS A 3 -24.99 18.08 -29.72
C HIS A 3 -25.05 17.91 -28.19
N ARG A 4 -26.23 18.11 -27.60
CA ARG A 4 -26.46 17.98 -26.15
C ARG A 4 -26.46 16.52 -25.70
N ILE A 5 -26.87 15.60 -26.59
CA ILE A 5 -26.79 14.15 -26.35
C ILE A 5 -25.32 13.69 -26.45
N ALA A 6 -24.55 14.20 -27.41
CA ALA A 6 -23.13 13.91 -27.55
C ALA A 6 -22.29 14.43 -26.37
N GLU A 7 -22.60 15.64 -25.87
CA GLU A 7 -21.98 16.19 -24.65
C GLU A 7 -22.28 15.34 -23.42
N GLY A 8 -23.54 14.92 -23.21
CA GLY A 8 -23.92 14.07 -22.08
C GLY A 8 -23.28 12.66 -22.13
N VAL A 9 -23.12 12.07 -23.32
CA VAL A 9 -22.42 10.79 -23.50
C VAL A 9 -20.92 10.92 -23.23
N MET A 10 -20.31 12.05 -23.60
CA MET A 10 -18.90 12.32 -23.32
C MET A 10 -18.65 12.52 -21.82
N GLU A 11 -19.51 13.29 -21.15
CA GLU A 11 -19.45 13.51 -19.69
C GLU A 11 -19.56 12.19 -18.91
N GLU A 12 -20.48 11.31 -19.33
CA GLU A 12 -20.62 9.97 -18.72
C GLU A 12 -19.37 9.10 -18.94
N LEU A 13 -18.78 9.15 -20.14
CA LEU A 13 -17.57 8.38 -20.45
C LEU A 13 -16.35 8.88 -19.66
N GLU A 14 -16.21 10.21 -19.49
CA GLU A 14 -15.17 10.82 -18.66
C GLU A 14 -15.33 10.41 -17.20
N ALA A 15 -16.56 10.48 -16.66
CA ALA A 15 -16.85 10.03 -15.31
C ALA A 15 -16.53 8.53 -15.12
N GLN A 16 -16.87 7.69 -16.10
CA GLN A 16 -16.51 6.27 -16.07
C GLN A 16 -15.00 6.05 -16.07
N SER A 17 -14.24 6.77 -16.91
CA SER A 17 -12.78 6.72 -16.94
C SER A 17 -12.19 7.04 -15.57
N GLU A 18 -12.68 8.09 -14.90
CA GLU A 18 -12.23 8.46 -13.57
C GLU A 18 -12.52 7.38 -12.52
N VAL A 19 -13.73 6.79 -12.55
CA VAL A 19 -14.10 5.67 -11.67
C VAL A 19 -13.16 4.47 -11.89
N TRP A 20 -12.90 4.11 -13.15
CA TRP A 20 -12.00 2.99 -13.47
C TRP A 20 -10.56 3.27 -13.08
N ASN A 21 -10.06 4.48 -13.33
CA ASN A 21 -8.71 4.89 -12.94
C ASN A 21 -8.52 4.84 -11.42
N HIS A 22 -9.51 5.31 -10.66
CA HIS A 22 -9.47 5.23 -9.21
C HIS A 22 -9.54 3.78 -8.72
N THR A 23 -10.45 2.99 -9.29
CA THR A 23 -10.62 1.57 -8.99
C THR A 23 -9.35 0.77 -9.29
N PHE A 24 -8.69 1.00 -10.41
CA PHE A 24 -7.52 0.21 -10.79
C PHE A 24 -6.22 0.67 -10.13
N ARG A 25 -6.21 1.83 -9.47
CA ARG A 25 -5.03 2.36 -8.76
C ARG A 25 -4.52 1.43 -7.66
N PHE A 26 -5.39 0.64 -7.03
CA PHE A 26 -4.98 -0.26 -5.94
C PHE A 26 -4.35 -1.58 -6.42
N ILE A 27 -4.45 -1.92 -7.73
CA ILE A 27 -4.03 -3.23 -8.26
C ILE A 27 -2.57 -3.53 -7.90
N THR A 28 -1.67 -2.56 -8.02
CA THR A 28 -0.25 -2.75 -7.68
C THR A 28 -0.09 -3.06 -6.20
N SER A 29 -0.77 -2.32 -5.32
CA SER A 29 -0.74 -2.55 -3.87
C SER A 29 -1.25 -3.95 -3.49
N MET A 30 -2.35 -4.40 -4.07
CA MET A 30 -2.88 -5.76 -3.84
C MET A 30 -2.00 -6.84 -4.45
N SER A 31 -1.33 -6.56 -5.57
CA SER A 31 -0.33 -7.45 -6.15
C SER A 31 0.87 -7.62 -5.21
N VAL A 32 1.34 -6.52 -4.59
CA VAL A 32 2.43 -6.57 -3.59
C VAL A 32 1.99 -7.35 -2.35
N LYS A 33 0.77 -7.09 -1.84
CA LYS A 33 0.18 -7.86 -0.74
C LYS A 33 0.18 -9.36 -1.05
N CYS A 34 -0.32 -9.73 -2.23
CA CYS A 34 -0.36 -11.12 -2.68
C CYS A 34 1.05 -11.73 -2.76
N ALA A 35 2.04 -11.01 -3.31
CA ALA A 35 3.42 -11.49 -3.36
C ALA A 35 4.02 -11.73 -1.96
N VAL A 36 3.72 -10.86 -0.99
CA VAL A 36 4.13 -11.03 0.41
C VAL A 36 3.44 -12.23 1.05
N GLU A 37 2.12 -12.36 0.90
CA GLU A 37 1.34 -13.47 1.47
C GLU A 37 1.75 -14.83 0.89
N LEU A 38 2.13 -14.88 -0.39
CA LEU A 38 2.67 -16.08 -1.02
C LEU A 38 4.10 -16.40 -0.56
N GLY A 39 4.84 -15.42 -0.04
CA GLY A 39 6.27 -15.58 0.30
C GLY A 39 7.20 -15.46 -0.91
N VAL A 40 6.79 -14.75 -1.96
CA VAL A 40 7.62 -14.55 -3.17
C VAL A 40 8.98 -13.91 -2.85
N PRO A 41 9.08 -12.83 -2.05
CA PRO A 41 10.38 -12.22 -1.75
C PRO A 41 11.34 -13.20 -1.08
N ASP A 42 10.85 -13.97 -0.11
CA ASP A 42 11.64 -14.96 0.62
C ASP A 42 12.04 -16.13 -0.29
N ALA A 43 11.16 -16.60 -1.18
CA ALA A 43 11.46 -17.65 -2.15
C ALA A 43 12.57 -17.24 -3.14
N ILE A 44 12.57 -16.00 -3.63
CA ILE A 44 13.64 -15.48 -4.49
C ILE A 44 14.95 -15.36 -3.69
N LEU A 45 14.89 -14.89 -2.45
CA LEU A 45 16.08 -14.80 -1.60
C LEU A 45 16.71 -16.17 -1.35
N ALA A 46 15.89 -17.19 -1.08
CA ALA A 46 16.35 -18.56 -0.85
C ALA A 46 17.10 -19.15 -2.06
N HIS A 47 16.83 -18.65 -3.28
CA HIS A 47 17.55 -19.01 -4.51
C HIS A 47 18.76 -18.11 -4.81
N GLY A 48 19.28 -17.38 -3.81
CA GLY A 48 20.42 -16.48 -3.99
C GLY A 48 20.05 -15.09 -4.54
N GLY A 49 18.78 -14.72 -4.49
CA GLY A 49 18.29 -13.39 -4.89
C GLY A 49 17.79 -13.30 -6.33
N ALA A 50 17.80 -14.42 -7.08
CA ALA A 50 17.24 -14.54 -8.42
C ALA A 50 16.63 -15.94 -8.61
N ALA A 51 15.45 -16.03 -9.23
CA ALA A 51 14.76 -17.31 -9.44
C ALA A 51 13.93 -17.31 -10.73
N THR A 52 13.92 -18.44 -11.43
CA THR A 52 13.02 -18.67 -12.57
C THR A 52 11.58 -18.89 -12.11
N LEU A 53 10.61 -18.72 -13.02
CA LEU A 53 9.20 -18.97 -12.70
C LEU A 53 8.92 -20.39 -12.17
N PRO A 54 9.49 -21.48 -12.73
CA PRO A 54 9.29 -22.83 -12.20
C PRO A 54 9.91 -23.03 -10.81
N GLN A 55 11.11 -22.47 -10.56
CA GLN A 55 11.73 -22.49 -9.22
C GLN A 55 10.86 -21.78 -8.19
N LEU A 56 10.31 -20.62 -8.55
CA LEU A 56 9.34 -19.90 -7.71
C LEU A 56 8.10 -20.76 -7.44
N ALA A 57 7.48 -21.32 -8.47
CA ALA A 57 6.28 -22.14 -8.29
C ALA A 57 6.55 -23.36 -7.37
N ALA A 58 7.71 -24.00 -7.51
CA ALA A 58 8.13 -25.11 -6.66
C ALA A 58 8.35 -24.65 -5.20
N ALA A 59 9.09 -23.56 -4.99
CA ALA A 59 9.36 -23.02 -3.66
C ALA A 59 8.10 -22.59 -2.91
N LEU A 60 7.14 -22.04 -3.64
CA LEU A 60 5.84 -21.59 -3.13
C LEU A 60 4.82 -22.73 -3.03
N SER A 61 5.19 -23.96 -3.38
CA SER A 61 4.31 -25.14 -3.42
C SER A 61 3.02 -24.92 -4.22
N LEU A 62 3.11 -24.19 -5.35
CA LEU A 62 1.96 -23.83 -6.17
C LEU A 62 1.61 -24.95 -7.16
N PRO A 63 0.30 -25.24 -7.37
CA PRO A 63 -0.11 -26.22 -8.37
C PRO A 63 0.20 -25.71 -9.79
N PRO A 64 0.52 -26.60 -10.76
CA PRO A 64 0.88 -26.21 -12.13
C PRO A 64 -0.13 -25.28 -12.82
N ALA A 65 -1.42 -25.44 -12.53
CA ALA A 65 -2.50 -24.61 -13.05
C ALA A 65 -2.37 -23.11 -12.68
N ARG A 66 -1.61 -22.77 -11.63
CA ARG A 66 -1.39 -21.39 -11.18
C ARG A 66 -0.16 -20.74 -11.80
N LEU A 67 0.65 -21.46 -12.57
CA LEU A 67 1.89 -20.95 -13.15
C LEU A 67 1.65 -19.76 -14.09
N ALA A 68 0.59 -19.81 -14.91
CA ALA A 68 0.24 -18.70 -15.79
C ALA A 68 -0.21 -17.45 -15.00
N ALA A 69 -0.95 -17.63 -13.90
CA ALA A 69 -1.37 -16.56 -13.02
C ALA A 69 -0.18 -15.95 -12.27
N LEU A 70 0.74 -16.79 -11.77
CA LEU A 70 1.99 -16.34 -11.14
C LEU A 70 2.82 -15.51 -12.13
N ARG A 71 2.95 -15.95 -13.39
CA ARG A 71 3.66 -15.18 -14.43
C ARG A 71 3.04 -13.80 -14.63
N ARG A 72 1.71 -13.69 -14.66
CA ARG A 72 0.99 -12.41 -14.79
C ARG A 72 1.25 -11.50 -13.59
N LEU A 73 1.17 -12.04 -12.38
CA LEU A 73 1.47 -11.32 -11.14
C LEU A 73 2.90 -10.78 -11.17
N MET A 74 3.88 -11.63 -11.47
CA MET A 74 5.29 -11.24 -11.53
C MET A 74 5.54 -10.18 -12.61
N ARG A 75 4.92 -10.28 -13.79
CA ARG A 75 5.03 -9.22 -14.81
C ARG A 75 4.49 -7.87 -14.33
N MET A 76 3.34 -7.85 -13.66
CA MET A 76 2.79 -6.62 -13.10
C MET A 76 3.74 -5.99 -12.07
N LEU A 77 4.29 -6.82 -11.18
CA LEU A 77 5.21 -6.34 -10.14
C LEU A 77 6.57 -5.92 -10.68
N VAL A 78 7.03 -6.53 -11.77
CA VAL A 78 8.23 -6.08 -12.50
C VAL A 78 7.97 -4.74 -13.18
N GLN A 79 6.82 -4.58 -13.85
CA GLN A 79 6.43 -3.31 -14.46
C GLN A 79 6.34 -2.17 -13.44
N ALA A 80 5.90 -2.48 -12.22
CA ALA A 80 5.87 -1.53 -11.11
C ALA A 80 7.27 -1.24 -10.51
N GLY A 81 8.30 -2.00 -10.86
CA GLY A 81 9.65 -1.88 -10.28
C GLY A 81 9.84 -2.57 -8.92
N CYS A 82 8.84 -3.31 -8.44
CA CYS A 82 8.92 -4.06 -7.18
C CYS A 82 9.90 -5.24 -7.30
N PHE A 83 9.92 -5.92 -8.44
CA PHE A 83 10.93 -6.92 -8.80
C PHE A 83 11.63 -6.53 -10.09
N ALA A 84 12.78 -7.13 -10.37
CA ALA A 84 13.44 -7.03 -11.66
C ALA A 84 13.28 -8.33 -12.43
N LYS A 85 13.38 -8.26 -13.75
CA LYS A 85 13.47 -9.41 -14.63
C LYS A 85 14.77 -9.31 -15.42
N GLN A 86 15.63 -10.32 -15.30
CA GLN A 86 16.88 -10.43 -16.04
C GLN A 86 16.64 -11.16 -17.37
N GLU A 87 17.71 -11.34 -18.15
CA GLU A 87 17.72 -12.23 -19.31
C GLU A 87 17.28 -13.66 -18.89
N ASP A 88 16.67 -14.41 -19.81
CA ASP A 88 16.16 -15.78 -19.57
C ASP A 88 14.99 -15.94 -18.56
N ASP A 89 14.09 -14.95 -18.46
CA ASP A 89 12.88 -15.05 -17.62
C ASP A 89 13.17 -15.25 -16.10
N VAL A 90 14.36 -14.83 -15.64
CA VAL A 90 14.76 -14.89 -14.24
C VAL A 90 14.28 -13.64 -13.47
N TYR A 91 13.54 -13.82 -12.38
CA TYR A 91 13.08 -12.74 -11.52
C TYR A 91 14.08 -12.49 -10.38
N ALA A 92 14.39 -11.23 -10.12
CA ALA A 92 15.37 -10.84 -9.11
C ALA A 92 14.81 -9.80 -8.13
N LEU A 93 15.38 -9.77 -6.92
CA LEU A 93 15.04 -8.78 -5.91
C LEU A 93 15.60 -7.40 -6.29
N THR A 94 14.76 -6.37 -6.14
CA THR A 94 15.17 -4.95 -6.16
C THR A 94 15.34 -4.45 -4.72
N PRO A 95 15.87 -3.23 -4.50
CA PRO A 95 15.85 -2.62 -3.17
C PRO A 95 14.44 -2.58 -2.54
N TRP A 96 13.38 -2.41 -3.35
CA TRP A 96 12.00 -2.40 -2.87
C TRP A 96 11.58 -3.79 -2.35
N SER A 97 11.67 -4.85 -3.16
CA SER A 97 11.29 -6.20 -2.73
C SER A 97 12.18 -6.76 -1.62
N ARG A 98 13.43 -6.30 -1.48
CA ARG A 98 14.30 -6.65 -0.33
C ARG A 98 13.74 -6.19 1.01
N LEU A 99 12.97 -5.11 1.06
CA LEU A 99 12.30 -4.66 2.29
C LEU A 99 11.12 -5.56 2.69
N LEU A 100 10.64 -6.38 1.76
CA LEU A 100 9.49 -7.27 1.94
C LEU A 100 9.89 -8.70 2.36
N VAL A 101 11.19 -8.98 2.49
CA VAL A 101 11.70 -10.28 2.97
C VAL A 101 11.43 -10.40 4.47
N SER A 102 10.84 -11.52 4.89
CA SER A 102 10.34 -11.77 6.26
C SER A 102 11.45 -11.97 7.30
N SER A 103 12.67 -12.31 6.89
CA SER A 103 13.78 -12.75 7.75
C SER A 103 14.50 -11.66 8.56
N LYS A 104 13.96 -10.45 8.65
CA LYS A 104 14.62 -9.33 9.34
C LYS A 104 13.68 -8.62 10.29
N HIS A 105 14.15 -8.21 11.47
CA HIS A 105 13.48 -7.21 12.33
C HIS A 105 13.28 -5.84 11.65
N THR A 106 13.64 -5.72 10.38
CA THR A 106 13.48 -4.56 9.50
C THR A 106 12.47 -4.83 8.36
N ALA A 107 11.76 -5.97 8.38
CA ALA A 107 10.82 -6.34 7.33
C ALA A 107 9.59 -5.42 7.36
N ALA A 108 9.30 -4.78 6.22
CA ALA A 108 8.10 -3.99 6.03
C ALA A 108 6.87 -4.85 5.65
N ALA A 109 7.08 -6.14 5.36
CA ALA A 109 6.05 -7.05 4.85
C ALA A 109 4.79 -7.15 5.76
N PRO A 110 4.92 -7.41 7.08
CA PRO A 110 3.76 -7.47 7.97
C PRO A 110 2.99 -6.15 8.03
N PHE A 111 3.71 -5.03 7.99
CA PHE A 111 3.11 -3.70 7.97
C PHE A 111 2.33 -3.43 6.68
N VAL A 112 2.88 -3.78 5.50
CA VAL A 112 2.19 -3.63 4.21
C VAL A 112 0.90 -4.43 4.19
N VAL A 113 0.94 -5.69 4.63
CA VAL A 113 -0.24 -6.56 4.68
C VAL A 113 -1.27 -6.02 5.67
N GLY A 114 -0.85 -5.69 6.89
CA GLY A 114 -1.73 -5.16 7.93
C GLY A 114 -2.40 -3.85 7.52
N MET A 115 -1.62 -2.92 6.95
CA MET A 115 -2.15 -1.66 6.43
C MET A 115 -3.21 -1.92 5.37
N LEU A 116 -2.91 -2.72 4.36
CA LEU A 116 -3.83 -3.01 3.25
C LEU A 116 -5.10 -3.74 3.71
N GLN A 117 -5.01 -4.64 4.69
CA GLN A 117 -6.18 -5.30 5.28
C GLN A 117 -7.08 -4.35 6.07
N SER A 118 -6.52 -3.31 6.70
CA SER A 118 -7.33 -2.35 7.47
C SER A 118 -8.33 -1.58 6.61
N TRP A 119 -7.99 -1.32 5.33
CA TRP A 119 -8.88 -0.64 4.38
C TRP A 119 -10.12 -1.47 4.05
N HIS A 120 -10.05 -2.81 4.09
CA HIS A 120 -11.22 -3.66 3.88
C HIS A 120 -12.26 -3.57 5.01
N SER A 121 -11.84 -3.08 6.19
CA SER A 121 -12.71 -2.97 7.37
C SER A 121 -13.30 -1.57 7.57
N LEU A 122 -13.10 -0.63 6.64
CA LEU A 122 -13.52 0.77 6.81
C LEU A 122 -15.03 0.91 7.04
N GLY A 123 -15.86 0.29 6.20
CA GLY A 123 -17.33 0.40 6.33
C GLY A 123 -17.84 -0.18 7.65
N ALA A 124 -17.27 -1.31 8.08
CA ALA A 124 -17.59 -1.93 9.37
C ALA A 124 -17.08 -1.08 10.54
N TRP A 125 -15.90 -0.47 10.41
CA TRP A 125 -15.31 0.39 11.43
C TRP A 125 -16.16 1.62 11.73
N PHE A 126 -16.78 2.26 10.73
CA PHE A 126 -17.69 3.40 10.95
C PHE A 126 -18.88 3.09 11.87
N HIS A 127 -19.27 1.82 11.97
CA HIS A 127 -20.34 1.35 12.85
C HIS A 127 -19.80 0.75 14.17
N GLY A 128 -18.48 0.68 14.31
CA GLY A 128 -17.80 0.09 15.46
C GLY A 128 -17.40 1.12 16.53
N ARG A 129 -16.72 0.62 17.56
CA ARG A 129 -16.17 1.44 18.67
C ARG A 129 -14.64 1.54 18.65
N ALA A 130 -13.98 0.86 17.72
CA ALA A 130 -12.53 0.87 17.65
C ALA A 130 -12.02 2.27 17.26
N PRO A 131 -10.92 2.74 17.84
CA PRO A 131 -10.44 4.11 17.63
C PRO A 131 -9.92 4.35 16.21
N THR A 132 -9.52 3.30 15.49
CA THR A 132 -9.02 3.40 14.11
C THR A 132 -9.47 2.18 13.29
N PRO A 133 -9.54 2.28 11.94
CA PRO A 133 -9.80 1.12 11.07
C PRO A 133 -8.77 0.00 11.26
N PHE A 134 -7.52 0.39 11.52
CA PHE A 134 -6.44 -0.55 11.80
C PHE A 134 -6.69 -1.34 13.09
N ALA A 135 -7.07 -0.65 14.17
CA ALA A 135 -7.42 -1.31 15.43
C ALA A 135 -8.66 -2.20 15.28
N ALA A 136 -9.64 -1.80 14.45
CA ALA A 136 -10.81 -2.63 14.15
C ALA A 136 -10.41 -3.93 13.43
N ALA A 137 -9.49 -3.86 12.48
CA ALA A 137 -9.06 -5.01 11.70
C ALA A 137 -8.10 -5.96 12.45
N HIS A 138 -7.24 -5.41 13.32
CA HIS A 138 -6.10 -6.15 13.91
C HIS A 138 -6.15 -6.28 15.43
N GLY A 139 -7.09 -5.61 16.11
CA GLY A 139 -7.21 -5.61 17.57
C GLY A 139 -6.12 -4.81 18.30
N LYS A 140 -5.11 -4.29 17.60
CA LYS A 140 -4.01 -3.49 18.14
C LYS A 140 -3.74 -2.22 17.35
N GLY A 141 -3.02 -1.27 17.94
CA GLY A 141 -2.69 -0.01 17.29
C GLY A 141 -1.67 -0.17 16.16
N ILE A 142 -1.72 0.71 15.15
CA ILE A 142 -0.74 0.73 14.05
C ILE A 142 0.71 0.91 14.56
N PHE A 143 0.90 1.75 15.57
CA PHE A 143 2.21 2.02 16.16
C PHE A 143 2.72 0.84 16.98
N GLU A 144 1.82 0.08 17.61
CA GLU A 144 2.15 -1.14 18.33
C GLU A 144 2.62 -2.24 17.37
N MET A 145 2.04 -2.34 16.17
CA MET A 145 2.61 -3.19 15.11
C MET A 145 3.94 -2.63 14.57
N ALA A 146 4.05 -1.31 14.41
CA ALA A 146 5.26 -0.70 13.86
C ALA A 146 6.47 -0.83 14.80
N SER A 147 6.27 -0.83 16.12
CA SER A 147 7.34 -1.08 17.09
C SER A 147 7.96 -2.47 16.97
N ASP A 148 7.23 -3.44 16.40
CA ASP A 148 7.74 -4.79 16.12
C ASP A 148 8.78 -4.78 14.98
N SER A 149 8.83 -3.72 14.15
CA SER A 149 9.77 -3.57 13.04
C SER A 149 10.59 -2.28 13.13
N ARG A 150 11.91 -2.42 13.27
CA ARG A 150 12.86 -1.30 13.38
C ARG A 150 12.83 -0.35 12.17
N LEU A 151 12.68 -0.87 10.96
CA LEU A 151 12.68 -0.06 9.73
C LEU A 151 11.41 0.78 9.62
N VAL A 152 10.24 0.16 9.80
CA VAL A 152 8.95 0.87 9.81
C VAL A 152 8.92 1.91 10.92
N GLY A 153 9.38 1.57 12.13
CA GLY A 153 9.52 2.52 13.23
C GLY A 153 10.41 3.72 12.87
N GLN A 154 11.61 3.49 12.33
CA GLN A 154 12.51 4.58 11.89
C GLN A 154 11.93 5.42 10.75
N ALA A 155 11.31 4.79 9.76
CA ALA A 155 10.69 5.49 8.64
C ALA A 155 9.49 6.32 9.10
N MET A 156 8.69 5.84 10.05
CA MET A 156 7.62 6.63 10.65
C MET A 156 8.17 7.81 11.46
N VAL A 157 9.24 7.63 12.23
CA VAL A 157 9.88 8.73 12.98
C VAL A 157 10.45 9.78 12.02
N LYS A 158 11.17 9.35 10.98
CA LYS A 158 11.74 10.25 9.97
C LYS A 158 10.65 10.97 9.16
N LYS A 159 9.65 10.22 8.69
CA LYS A 159 8.52 10.78 7.96
C LYS A 159 7.62 11.62 8.86
N HIS A 160 7.58 11.40 10.17
CA HIS A 160 6.91 12.29 11.12
C HIS A 160 7.65 13.62 11.26
N ALA A 161 8.99 13.60 11.34
CA ALA A 161 9.80 14.82 11.30
C ALA A 161 9.59 15.59 9.98
N GLU A 162 9.61 14.88 8.84
CA GLU A 162 9.34 15.47 7.51
C GLU A 162 7.87 15.87 7.32
N SER A 163 6.92 15.14 7.94
CA SER A 163 5.49 15.42 7.89
C SER A 163 5.13 16.57 8.81
N VAL A 164 5.81 16.84 9.92
CA VAL A 164 5.57 18.07 10.69
C VAL A 164 5.96 19.31 9.87
N GLU A 165 6.97 19.21 9.00
CA GLU A 165 7.37 20.28 8.07
C GLU A 165 6.51 20.34 6.79
N GLY A 166 6.07 19.19 6.25
CA GLY A 166 5.28 19.10 5.01
C GLY A 166 3.75 19.15 5.18
N CYS A 167 3.20 18.71 6.32
CA CYS A 167 1.76 18.68 6.61
C CYS A 167 1.16 20.09 6.76
N ASN A 168 1.97 21.10 7.09
CA ASN A 168 1.50 22.48 7.25
C ASN A 168 0.94 23.07 5.94
N THR A 169 1.47 22.70 4.77
CA THR A 169 1.07 23.31 3.50
C THR A 169 -0.13 22.62 2.83
N GLU A 170 -0.20 21.29 2.88
CA GLU A 170 -1.25 20.51 2.21
C GLU A 170 -2.58 20.51 3.00
N TRP A 171 -2.52 20.36 4.32
CA TRP A 171 -3.72 20.38 5.16
C TRP A 171 -4.34 21.77 5.29
N ARG A 172 -3.50 22.82 5.25
CA ARG A 172 -4.00 24.19 5.14
C ARG A 172 -4.92 24.36 3.95
N LYS A 173 -4.52 23.85 2.78
CA LYS A 173 -5.32 23.94 1.56
C LYS A 173 -6.62 23.15 1.70
N ASN A 174 -6.54 21.90 2.16
CA ASN A 174 -7.72 21.04 2.30
C ASN A 174 -8.73 21.57 3.34
N PHE A 175 -8.29 22.11 4.48
CA PHE A 175 -9.20 22.68 5.48
C PHE A 175 -9.81 24.01 5.02
N THR A 176 -9.05 24.83 4.29
CA THR A 176 -9.56 26.07 3.69
C THR A 176 -10.60 25.76 2.60
N ASP A 177 -10.32 24.80 1.71
CA ASP A 177 -11.23 24.37 0.65
C ASP A 177 -12.50 23.70 1.21
N ALA A 178 -12.40 23.08 2.41
CA ALA A 178 -13.52 22.51 3.14
C ALA A 178 -14.30 23.52 4.02
N GLY A 179 -13.89 24.80 4.04
CA GLY A 179 -14.62 25.90 4.68
C GLY A 179 -14.31 26.16 6.15
N PHE A 180 -13.23 25.61 6.71
CA PHE A 180 -12.80 25.87 8.09
C PHE A 180 -11.93 27.14 8.17
N SER A 181 -12.24 28.02 9.13
CA SER A 181 -11.59 29.34 9.25
C SER A 181 -10.20 29.30 9.88
N SER A 182 -9.94 28.33 10.77
CA SER A 182 -8.62 28.13 11.39
C SER A 182 -8.42 26.72 11.92
N TYR A 183 -7.15 26.32 12.07
CA TYR A 183 -6.76 25.07 12.73
C TYR A 183 -5.47 25.30 13.52
N THR A 184 -5.30 24.57 14.62
CA THR A 184 -4.06 24.59 15.42
C THR A 184 -3.49 23.19 15.50
N ILE A 185 -2.17 23.08 15.27
CA ILE A 185 -1.42 21.84 15.44
C ILE A 185 -0.50 22.04 16.64
N GLU A 186 -0.88 21.47 17.79
CA GLU A 186 0.00 21.48 18.97
C GLU A 186 0.88 20.24 19.00
N GLY A 187 2.18 20.46 19.17
CA GLY A 187 3.18 19.41 19.33
C GLY A 187 3.36 19.06 20.80
N MET A 188 2.85 17.90 21.23
CA MET A 188 3.11 17.33 22.56
C MET A 188 3.98 16.08 22.42
N GLY A 189 5.28 16.26 22.17
CA GLY A 189 6.24 15.17 22.11
C GLY A 189 5.90 14.11 21.05
N LEU A 190 5.82 12.82 21.44
CA LEU A 190 5.53 11.66 20.56
C LEU A 190 4.11 11.67 19.90
N ARG A 191 3.36 12.78 19.95
CA ARG A 191 1.99 12.89 19.40
C ARG A 191 1.73 14.31 18.87
N SER A 192 0.90 14.38 17.82
CA SER A 192 0.28 15.63 17.35
C SER A 192 -1.25 15.50 17.43
N LEU A 193 -1.90 16.53 17.95
CA LEU A 193 -3.36 16.70 17.95
C LEU A 193 -3.71 17.82 16.97
N ILE A 194 -4.65 17.58 16.06
CA ILE A 194 -5.16 18.62 15.15
C ILE A 194 -6.55 19.00 15.63
N GLU A 195 -6.69 20.22 16.13
CA GLU A 195 -7.99 20.81 16.48
C GLU A 195 -8.43 21.76 15.36
N VAL A 196 -9.64 21.54 14.84
CA VAL A 196 -10.21 22.31 13.75
C VAL A 196 -11.38 23.13 14.28
N TYR A 197 -11.40 24.43 13.97
CA TYR A 197 -12.41 25.36 14.43
C TYR A 197 -13.28 25.82 13.24
N PRO A 198 -14.60 25.97 13.41
CA PRO A 198 -15.49 26.51 12.37
C PRO A 198 -14.99 27.86 11.83
#